data_AF-A0A3B9HEJ4-F1
#
_entry.id   AF-A0A3B9HEJ4-F1
#
_cell.length_a   1.000
_cell.length_b   1.000
_cell.length_c   1.000
_cell.angle_alpha   90.00
_cell.angle_beta   90.00
_cell.angle_gamma   90.00
#
_symmetry.space_group_name_H-M   'P 1'
#
loop_
_entity.id
_entity.type
_entity.pdbx_description
1 polymer ?
#
loop_
_entity_poly.entity_id
_entity_poly.type
_entity_poly.pdbx_seq_one_letter_code
_entity_poly.pdbx_strand_id
1 'polypeptide(L)'
;MYKIRRVYRSKAGEAANLARLVYEQAKIYRDSGHRGEFTVSYNGYTLPGEQNMVILEWQDDKIMSPMRTGNNRPFEGIEAGLKFRPLIESQHIEFFEMIDPATMGDSCFI
;
A
#
# COMPACT_ATOMS: atom_id res chain seq x y z
N MET A 1 11.89 10.97 4.29
CA MET A 1 10.64 10.18 4.41
C MET A 1 10.30 9.61 3.05
N TYR A 2 9.78 8.39 2.98
CA TYR A 2 9.38 7.75 1.72
C TYR A 2 7.87 7.54 1.67
N LYS A 3 7.26 7.82 0.53
CA LYS A 3 5.94 7.31 0.16
C LYS A 3 6.13 5.98 -0.56
N ILE A 4 5.58 4.93 0.00
CA ILE A 4 5.62 3.58 -0.58
C ILE A 4 4.26 3.30 -1.21
N ARG A 5 4.28 2.90 -2.48
CA ARG A 5 3.07 2.53 -3.21
C ARG A 5 3.18 1.09 -3.66
N ARG A 6 2.22 0.26 -3.28
CA ARG A 6 2.02 -1.05 -3.88
C ARG A 6 0.86 -0.99 -4.85
N VAL A 7 1.15 -1.38 -6.08
CA VAL A 7 0.21 -1.32 -7.20
C VAL A 7 -0.15 -2.75 -7.57
N TYR A 8 -1.44 -3.02 -7.69
CA TYR A 8 -1.97 -4.31 -8.09
C TYR A 8 -2.82 -4.15 -9.34
N ARG A 9 -2.61 -5.01 -10.34
CA ARG A 9 -3.59 -5.24 -11.39
C ARG A 9 -4.48 -6.40 -10.99
N SER A 10 -5.78 -6.15 -10.84
CA SER A 10 -6.78 -7.20 -10.60
C SER A 10 -7.16 -7.88 -11.90
N LYS A 11 -7.73 -9.08 -11.78
CA LYS A 11 -8.58 -9.65 -12.84
C LYS A 11 -9.75 -8.71 -13.15
N ALA A 12 -10.27 -8.81 -14.37
CA ALA A 12 -11.40 -8.00 -14.81
C ALA A 12 -12.60 -8.14 -13.85
N GLY A 13 -13.13 -7.00 -13.39
CA GLY A 13 -14.29 -6.95 -12.49
C GLY A 13 -13.98 -7.13 -10.99
N GLU A 14 -12.74 -7.45 -10.63
CA GLU A 14 -12.36 -7.74 -9.24
C GLU A 14 -11.76 -6.54 -8.48
N ALA A 15 -11.61 -5.37 -9.11
CA ALA A 15 -10.88 -4.24 -8.54
C ALA A 15 -11.41 -3.80 -7.16
N ALA A 16 -12.73 -3.67 -7.03
CA ALA A 16 -13.36 -3.28 -5.77
C ALA A 16 -13.20 -4.35 -4.67
N ASN A 17 -13.35 -5.63 -5.05
CA ASN A 17 -13.20 -6.76 -4.12
C ASN A 17 -11.74 -6.88 -3.64
N LEU A 18 -10.78 -6.78 -4.57
CA LEU A 18 -9.35 -6.73 -4.29
C LEU A 18 -9.02 -5.57 -3.34
N ALA A 19 -9.56 -4.36 -3.59
CA ALA A 19 -9.33 -3.19 -2.74
C ALA A 19 -9.78 -3.43 -1.29
N ARG A 20 -10.93 -4.05 -1.08
CA ARG A 20 -11.42 -4.40 0.26
C ARG A 20 -10.49 -5.36 0.98
N LEU A 21 -10.03 -6.42 0.30
CA LEU A 21 -9.10 -7.40 0.88
C LEU A 21 -7.72 -6.80 1.17
N VAL A 22 -7.22 -5.92 0.28
CA VAL A 22 -5.98 -5.17 0.50
C VAL A 22 -6.11 -4.23 1.70
N TYR A 23 -7.26 -3.57 1.86
CA TYR A 23 -7.54 -2.73 3.03
C TYR A 23 -7.54 -3.55 4.32
N GLU A 24 -8.21 -4.71 4.35
CA GLU A 24 -8.21 -5.61 5.52
C GLU A 24 -6.79 -6.00 5.92
N GLN A 25 -5.93 -6.36 4.96
CA GLN A 25 -4.53 -6.67 5.23
C GLN A 25 -3.75 -5.46 5.75
N ALA A 26 -3.87 -4.31 5.09
CA ALA A 26 -3.16 -3.09 5.46
C ALA A 26 -3.54 -2.63 6.88
N LYS A 27 -4.83 -2.75 7.23
CA LYS A 27 -5.34 -2.49 8.57
C LYS A 27 -4.66 -3.36 9.63
N ILE A 28 -4.52 -4.67 9.39
CA ILE A 28 -3.83 -5.57 10.33
C ILE A 28 -2.39 -5.12 10.57
N TYR A 29 -1.66 -4.75 9.51
CA TYR A 29 -0.28 -4.28 9.64
C TYR A 29 -0.19 -2.93 10.36
N ARG A 30 -1.16 -2.03 10.18
CA ARG A 30 -1.24 -0.78 10.95
C ARG A 30 -1.51 -1.06 12.42
N ASP A 31 -2.54 -1.86 12.71
CA ASP A 31 -2.98 -2.14 14.08
C ASP A 31 -1.92 -2.91 14.89
N SER A 32 -1.03 -3.66 14.23
CA SER A 32 0.11 -4.31 14.86
C SER A 32 1.36 -3.42 15.01
N GLY A 33 1.29 -2.15 14.59
CA GLY A 33 2.44 -1.23 14.54
C GLY A 33 3.51 -1.62 13.50
N HIS A 34 3.19 -2.51 12.56
CA HIS A 34 4.13 -2.95 11.51
C HIS A 34 4.27 -1.92 10.39
N ARG A 35 3.21 -1.15 10.13
CA ARG A 35 3.18 -0.01 9.20
C ARG A 35 2.46 1.17 9.83
N GLY A 36 2.74 2.37 9.32
CA GLY A 36 2.00 3.58 9.68
C GLY A 36 0.63 3.67 9.02
N GLU A 37 0.06 4.87 9.05
CA GLU A 37 -1.19 5.17 8.35
C GLU A 37 -1.10 4.90 6.84
N PHE A 38 -2.23 4.49 6.28
CA PHE A 38 -2.29 4.03 4.90
C PHE A 38 -3.58 4.49 4.21
N THR A 39 -3.54 4.49 2.88
CA THR A 39 -4.71 4.66 2.02
C THR A 39 -4.83 3.49 1.05
N VAL A 40 -6.06 3.14 0.67
CA VAL A 40 -6.35 2.20 -0.42
C VAL A 40 -7.31 2.87 -1.38
N SER A 41 -6.97 2.89 -2.66
CA SER A 41 -7.82 3.37 -3.74
C SER A 41 -7.87 2.35 -4.86
N TYR A 42 -8.91 2.41 -5.70
CA TYR A 42 -9.01 1.55 -6.88
C TYR A 42 -9.66 2.29 -8.05
N ASN A 43 -9.33 1.83 -9.25
CA ASN A 43 -9.95 2.24 -10.49
C ASN A 43 -10.57 1.00 -11.15
N GLY A 44 -11.88 1.05 -11.39
CA GLY A 44 -12.69 -0.05 -11.92
C GLY A 44 -13.62 0.39 -13.03
N TYR A 45 -14.22 -0.60 -13.69
CA TYR A 45 -14.82 -0.61 -15.04
C TYR A 45 -15.40 0.69 -15.63
N THR A 46 -16.10 1.52 -14.85
CA THR A 46 -16.81 2.71 -15.36
C THR A 46 -16.02 4.01 -15.25
N LEU A 47 -14.80 3.97 -14.71
CA LEU A 47 -13.98 5.16 -14.48
C LEU A 47 -12.98 5.36 -15.65
N PRO A 48 -12.57 6.59 -15.97
CA PRO A 48 -11.51 6.83 -16.94
C PRO A 48 -10.13 6.42 -16.40
N GLY A 49 -9.18 6.17 -17.29
CA GLY A 49 -7.80 5.81 -16.96
C GLY A 49 -7.54 4.30 -16.92
N GLU A 50 -6.42 3.91 -16.33
CA GLU A 50 -6.02 2.51 -16.28
C GLU A 50 -6.93 1.68 -15.36
N GLN A 51 -7.64 0.72 -15.97
CA GLN A 51 -8.65 -0.08 -15.31
C GLN A 51 -8.08 -1.26 -14.55
N ASN A 52 -8.87 -1.77 -13.60
CA ASN A 52 -8.54 -2.94 -12.78
C ASN A 52 -7.28 -2.70 -11.93
N MET A 53 -7.12 -1.48 -11.44
CA MET A 53 -5.96 -1.07 -10.65
C MET A 53 -6.37 -0.85 -9.20
N VAL A 54 -5.58 -1.40 -8.28
CA VAL A 54 -5.69 -1.14 -6.84
C VAL A 54 -4.36 -0.59 -6.35
N ILE A 55 -4.43 0.47 -5.56
CA ILE A 55 -3.27 1.19 -5.05
C ILE A 55 -3.35 1.19 -3.53
N LEU A 56 -2.32 0.65 -2.88
CA LEU A 56 -2.06 0.76 -1.45
C LEU A 56 -0.89 1.73 -1.25
N GLU A 57 -1.07 2.77 -0.45
CA GLU A 57 -0.02 3.73 -0.12
C GLU A 57 0.17 3.84 1.39
N TRP A 58 1.41 3.93 1.83
CA TRP A 58 1.78 4.29 3.21
C TRP A 58 3.11 5.05 3.21
N GLN A 59 3.45 5.69 4.32
CA GLN A 59 4.72 6.38 4.50
C GLN A 59 5.63 5.63 5.46
N ASP A 60 6.93 5.71 5.22
CA ASP A 60 7.95 5.09 6.07
C ASP A 60 9.21 5.97 6.11
N ASP A 61 9.89 6.01 7.24
CA ASP A 61 11.12 6.79 7.40
C ASP A 61 12.31 6.10 6.72
N LYS A 62 12.27 4.77 6.62
CA LYS A 62 13.40 3.97 6.13
C LYS A 62 12.92 2.81 5.25
N ILE A 63 13.57 2.61 4.11
CA ILE A 63 13.36 1.41 3.29
C ILE A 63 14.18 0.28 3.91
N MET A 64 13.48 -0.71 4.48
CA MET A 64 14.12 -1.86 5.12
C MET A 64 13.87 -3.16 4.35
N SER A 65 14.86 -4.07 4.37
CA SER A 65 14.69 -5.40 3.78
C SER A 65 13.53 -6.16 4.45
N PRO A 66 12.60 -6.75 3.67
CA PRO A 66 11.57 -7.65 4.19
C PRO A 66 12.14 -8.92 4.83
N MET A 67 13.38 -9.30 4.49
CA MET A 67 14.07 -10.50 4.99
C MET A 67 15.00 -10.21 6.17
N ARG A 68 15.04 -8.98 6.68
CA ARG A 68 15.87 -8.64 7.84
C ARG A 68 15.45 -9.44 9.07
N THR A 69 16.43 -9.77 9.91
CA THR A 69 16.20 -10.33 11.25
C THR A 69 15.33 -9.37 12.08
N GLY A 70 14.35 -9.91 12.81
CA GLY A 70 13.44 -9.11 13.64
C GLY A 70 12.27 -8.46 12.88
N ASN A 71 12.03 -8.82 11.61
CA ASN A 71 10.82 -8.39 10.89
C ASN A 71 9.59 -9.17 11.39
N ASN A 72 8.99 -8.68 12.47
CA ASN A 72 7.80 -9.29 13.09
C ASN A 72 6.54 -8.98 12.28
N ARG A 73 6.28 -9.77 11.24
CA ARG A 73 5.03 -9.69 10.48
C ARG A 73 3.93 -10.47 11.22
N PRO A 74 2.77 -9.85 11.54
CA PRO A 74 1.64 -10.60 12.10
C PRO A 74 1.20 -11.71 11.14
N PHE A 75 0.93 -12.88 11.70
CA PHE A 75 0.54 -14.07 10.91
C PHE A 75 -0.79 -13.82 10.20
N GLU A 76 -1.72 -13.16 10.87
CA GLU A 76 -3.03 -12.77 10.35
C GLU A 76 -2.90 -11.87 9.11
N GLY A 77 -1.88 -11.00 9.09
CA GLY A 77 -1.59 -10.16 7.92
C GLY A 77 -1.07 -10.98 6.73
N ILE A 78 -0.34 -12.06 6.99
CA ILE A 78 0.12 -13.00 5.96
C ILE A 78 -1.08 -13.77 5.39
N GLU A 79 -1.96 -14.28 6.25
CA GLU A 79 -3.17 -14.99 5.85
C GLU A 79 -4.14 -14.11 5.06
N ALA A 80 -4.35 -12.87 5.49
CA ALA A 80 -5.13 -11.89 4.74
C ALA A 80 -4.56 -11.68 3.33
N GLY A 81 -3.22 -11.66 3.21
CA GLY A 81 -2.52 -11.56 1.93
C GLY A 81 -2.73 -12.74 0.99
N LEU A 82 -2.98 -13.94 1.53
CA LEU A 82 -3.25 -15.13 0.73
C LEU A 82 -4.64 -15.06 0.05
N LYS A 83 -5.61 -14.39 0.68
CA LYS A 83 -6.99 -14.31 0.19
C LYS A 83 -7.12 -13.59 -1.16
N PHE A 84 -6.30 -12.56 -1.41
CA PHE A 84 -6.41 -11.78 -2.64
C PHE A 84 -5.40 -12.18 -3.72
N ARG A 85 -4.39 -13.01 -3.41
CA ARG A 85 -3.41 -13.50 -4.40
C ARG A 85 -4.04 -14.15 -5.64
N PRO A 86 -5.16 -14.89 -5.56
CA PRO A 86 -5.82 -15.44 -6.75
C PRO A 86 -6.50 -14.39 -7.64
N LEU A 87 -6.69 -13.16 -7.14
CA LEU A 87 -7.40 -12.08 -7.83
C LEU A 87 -6.46 -11.14 -8.60
N ILE A 88 -5.14 -11.26 -8.41
CA ILE A 88 -4.15 -10.38 -9.05
C ILE A 88 -3.59 -11.02 -10.33
N GLU A 89 -3.45 -10.20 -11.37
CA GLU A 89 -2.73 -10.56 -12.60
C GLU A 89 -1.25 -10.20 -12.46
N SER A 90 -0.97 -9.03 -11.88
CA SER A 90 0.38 -8.57 -11.60
C SER A 90 0.39 -7.60 -10.42
N GLN A 91 1.57 -7.37 -9.87
CA GLN A 91 1.80 -6.36 -8.84
C GLN A 91 3.24 -5.87 -8.90
N HIS A 92 3.45 -4.63 -8.48
CA HIS A 92 4.77 -4.07 -8.26
C HIS A 92 4.74 -3.11 -7.07
N ILE A 93 5.92 -2.69 -6.63
CA ILE A 93 6.08 -1.75 -5.54
C ILE A 93 6.99 -0.61 -5.99
N GLU A 94 6.61 0.59 -5.61
CA GLU A 94 7.26 1.84 -5.95
C GLU A 94 7.67 2.54 -4.66
N PHE A 95 8.84 3.19 -4.69
CA PHE A 95 9.37 3.97 -3.59
C PHE A 95 9.59 5.39 -4.10
N PHE A 96 8.96 6.36 -3.44
CA PHE A 96 9.09 7.77 -3.77
C PHE A 96 9.69 8.48 -2.56
N GLU A 97 10.86 9.08 -2.74
CA GLU A 97 11.39 10.00 -1.75
C GLU A 97 10.52 11.25 -1.69
N MET A 98 10.10 11.62 -0.49
CA MET A 98 9.30 12.81 -0.28
C MET A 98 10.21 13.98 0.02
N ILE A 99 9.96 15.07 -0.68
CA ILE A 99 10.49 16.38 -0.31
C ILE A 99 9.95 16.76 1.06
N ASP A 100 10.86 17.15 1.95
CA ASP A 100 10.51 17.79 3.22
C ASP A 100 10.18 19.27 2.95
N PRO A 101 8.94 19.73 3.21
CA PRO A 101 8.55 21.13 3.01
C PRO A 101 9.47 22.12 3.74
N ALA A 102 10.03 21.75 4.89
CA ALA A 102 10.96 22.60 5.64
C ALA A 102 12.24 22.89 4.83
N THR A 103 12.66 21.96 3.96
CA THR A 103 13.82 22.15 3.07
C THR A 103 13.52 23.00 1.84
N MET A 104 12.23 23.28 1.58
CA MET A 104 11.78 24.13 0.48
C MET A 104 11.55 25.59 0.90
N GLY A 105 11.81 25.95 2.15
CA GLY A 105 11.60 27.31 2.67
C GLY A 105 10.15 27.58 3.12
N ASP A 106 9.27 26.57 3.02
CA ASP A 106 7.93 26.57 3.59
C ASP A 106 8.03 26.30 5.09
N SER A 107 8.67 27.22 5.81
CA SER A 107 8.62 27.25 7.26
C SER A 107 7.19 27.65 7.61
N CYS A 108 6.43 26.79 8.30
CA CYS A 108 5.16 27.18 8.90
C CYS A 108 5.37 28.49 9.68
N PHE A 109 4.79 29.58 9.19
CA PHE A 109 4.52 30.74 10.03
C PHE A 109 3.44 30.29 11.02
N ILE A 110 3.90 29.89 12.21
CA ILE A 110 3.07 29.79 13.42
C ILE A 110 2.75 31.20 13.93
#